data_AF-A0AAD5YUU8-F1
#
_entry.id   AF-A0AAD5YUU8-F1
#
_cell.length_a   1.000
_cell.length_b   1.000
_cell.length_c   1.000
_cell.angle_alpha   90.00
_cell.angle_beta   90.00
_cell.angle_gamma   90.00
#
_symmetry.space_group_name_H-M   'P 1'
#
loop_
_entity.id
_entity.type
_entity.pdbx_description
1 polymer ?
#
loop_
_entity_poly.entity_id
_entity_poly.type
_entity_poly.pdbx_seq_one_letter_code
_entity_poly.pdbx_strand_id
1 'polypeptide(L)'
;MNSLPSPASSPSPPSDDKPVQSSRKRQRSQSMHSDKSSGSAKRAVSEAPGLEAALQKTQTDQLSTLSLADQAHDIDAYMAEQGEDEISPALPAQTPEPTQNMAPAERLSFVEKEKQKPMEIGETWYLVSSSWWKRWRKACTGEEDKEGAVTEQELGPVDNSDLLESDGSLKQVLFEGMDVEYVPQNVWRSFTIWYGEAPQTLARRVVPRGAANEPTLELRPPSFKVLRLSKPRSAFRSPTSTFKWIELSSSDSMALLSSTAAGAVGGSRR
;
A
#
# COMPACT_ATOMS: atom_id res chain seq x y z
N MET A 1 46.31 24.37 53.01
CA MET A 1 46.47 23.76 54.34
C MET A 1 46.29 22.25 54.19
N ASN A 2 47.08 21.45 54.91
CA ASN A 2 47.09 19.98 54.97
C ASN A 2 47.46 19.17 53.70
N SER A 3 48.75 18.81 53.65
CA SER A 3 49.29 17.47 53.28
C SER A 3 48.58 16.33 54.03
N LEU A 4 48.61 15.03 53.68
CA LEU A 4 49.20 14.16 52.61
C LEU A 4 48.32 12.83 52.65
N PRO A 5 48.66 11.61 52.14
CA PRO A 5 49.87 11.08 51.48
C PRO A 5 49.65 10.30 50.15
N SER A 6 50.75 9.73 49.63
CA SER A 6 50.84 8.62 48.65
C SER A 6 51.74 7.51 49.28
N PRO A 7 52.15 6.40 48.63
CA PRO A 7 51.79 5.79 47.33
C PRO A 7 51.51 4.25 47.40
N ALA A 8 51.32 3.55 46.27
CA ALA A 8 51.97 2.25 45.90
C ALA A 8 51.22 1.46 44.80
N SER A 9 51.94 0.53 44.13
CA SER A 9 51.61 -0.05 42.82
C SER A 9 50.86 -1.40 42.83
N SER A 10 50.43 -1.82 41.62
CA SER A 10 49.78 -3.10 41.27
C SER A 10 50.53 -4.38 41.69
N PRO A 11 49.83 -5.53 41.64
CA PRO A 11 50.30 -6.61 40.77
C PRO A 11 49.23 -7.19 39.82
N SER A 12 49.70 -7.83 38.75
CA SER A 12 48.89 -8.56 37.74
C SER A 12 48.94 -10.09 38.00
N PRO A 13 48.36 -10.97 37.16
CA PRO A 13 47.57 -12.13 37.64
C PRO A 13 48.38 -13.44 37.82
N PRO A 14 47.76 -14.47 38.44
CA PRO A 14 48.11 -15.87 38.25
C PRO A 14 47.28 -16.55 37.15
N SER A 15 47.87 -17.58 36.55
CA SER A 15 47.39 -18.36 35.40
C SER A 15 46.70 -19.68 35.79
N ASP A 16 46.37 -20.49 34.76
CA ASP A 16 45.95 -21.90 34.79
C ASP A 16 44.55 -22.19 35.37
N ASP A 17 43.51 -22.55 34.60
CA ASP A 17 43.39 -23.48 33.46
C ASP A 17 43.64 -24.95 33.83
N LYS A 18 42.54 -25.74 33.87
CA LYS A 18 42.48 -27.22 33.84
C LYS A 18 41.00 -27.69 33.74
N PRO A 19 40.70 -28.93 33.30
CA PRO A 19 39.83 -29.07 32.13
C PRO A 19 38.67 -30.06 32.30
N VAL A 20 37.57 -29.88 31.55
CA VAL A 20 36.51 -30.91 31.43
C VAL A 20 36.11 -31.18 29.96
N GLN A 21 36.78 -32.18 29.41
CA GLN A 21 36.29 -33.24 28.53
C GLN A 21 35.21 -32.99 27.45
N SER A 22 35.64 -33.18 26.20
CA SER A 22 34.83 -33.69 25.10
C SER A 22 34.40 -35.15 25.31
N SER A 23 33.13 -35.51 25.03
CA SER A 23 32.73 -36.74 24.29
C SER A 23 31.20 -36.97 24.24
N ARG A 24 30.73 -37.53 23.10
CA ARG A 24 29.35 -37.93 22.65
C ARG A 24 28.83 -36.97 21.56
N LYS A 25 29.14 -37.10 20.26
CA LYS A 25 29.19 -38.26 19.34
C LYS A 25 27.82 -38.91 19.07
N ARG A 26 27.20 -38.45 17.97
CA ARG A 26 26.12 -39.06 17.15
C ARG A 26 24.72 -39.22 17.78
N GLN A 27 23.71 -38.69 17.09
CA GLN A 27 22.80 -39.58 16.35
C GLN A 27 22.32 -38.93 15.04
N ARG A 28 22.24 -39.75 13.98
CA ARG A 28 21.72 -39.44 12.63
C ARG A 28 20.74 -40.56 12.29
N SER A 29 19.57 -40.21 11.76
CA SER A 29 18.57 -41.13 11.21
C SER A 29 17.60 -40.31 10.35
N GLN A 30 17.39 -40.52 9.05
CA GLN A 30 17.95 -41.49 8.09
C GLN A 30 17.71 -42.98 8.39
N SER A 31 16.48 -43.43 8.12
CA SER A 31 16.11 -44.71 7.45
C SER A 31 14.58 -44.74 7.35
N MET A 32 13.98 -44.59 6.16
CA MET A 32 13.77 -45.65 5.15
C MET A 32 12.85 -46.78 5.63
N HIS A 33 11.72 -46.96 4.93
CA HIS A 33 11.20 -48.20 4.33
C HIS A 33 9.73 -47.98 3.96
N SER A 34 9.15 -48.43 2.84
CA SER A 34 9.57 -48.77 1.47
C SER A 34 8.40 -49.56 0.87
N ASP A 35 7.96 -49.20 -0.32
CA ASP A 35 7.34 -50.05 -1.36
C ASP A 35 6.28 -51.11 -1.00
N LYS A 36 5.08 -50.91 -1.56
CA LYS A 36 4.46 -51.76 -2.61
C LYS A 36 3.24 -51.01 -3.18
N SER A 37 3.11 -50.81 -4.50
CA SER A 37 2.58 -51.77 -5.50
C SER A 37 1.13 -52.19 -5.20
N SER A 38 0.16 -52.24 -6.12
CA SER A 38 0.13 -52.08 -7.58
C SER A 38 -1.23 -51.44 -7.97
N GLY A 39 -1.41 -50.76 -9.11
CA GLY A 39 -1.43 -51.36 -10.44
C GLY A 39 -2.74 -52.16 -10.69
N SER A 40 -3.74 -51.50 -11.26
CA SER A 40 -4.92 -52.09 -11.94
C SER A 40 -5.58 -50.96 -12.75
N ALA A 41 -5.45 -50.79 -14.07
CA ALA A 41 -5.43 -51.70 -15.23
C ALA A 41 -6.83 -52.13 -15.73
N LYS A 42 -7.25 -51.50 -16.84
CA LYS A 42 -8.16 -52.00 -17.90
C LYS A 42 -9.64 -52.27 -17.56
N ARG A 43 -10.53 -51.47 -18.17
CA ARG A 43 -11.58 -51.86 -19.14
C ARG A 43 -11.69 -50.70 -20.16
N ALA A 44 -11.38 -50.90 -21.46
CA ALA A 44 -12.28 -51.37 -22.53
C ALA A 44 -13.52 -50.44 -22.64
N VAL A 45 -13.72 -49.62 -23.67
CA VAL A 45 -13.73 -49.87 -25.14
C VAL A 45 -14.60 -51.07 -25.51
N SER A 46 -15.81 -50.78 -26.00
CA SER A 46 -16.55 -51.62 -26.94
C SER A 46 -17.63 -50.78 -27.64
N GLU A 47 -17.55 -50.69 -28.96
CA GLU A 47 -18.62 -50.21 -29.83
C GLU A 47 -19.82 -51.18 -29.85
N ALA A 48 -21.03 -50.61 -29.84
CA ALA A 48 -22.16 -50.95 -30.73
C ALA A 48 -22.57 -52.46 -30.92
N PRO A 49 -23.47 -52.80 -31.87
CA PRO A 49 -24.92 -52.66 -31.67
C PRO A 49 -25.73 -53.95 -31.96
N GLY A 50 -27.03 -53.91 -31.67
CA GLY A 50 -28.01 -54.93 -32.10
C GLY A 50 -29.21 -54.96 -31.12
N LEU A 51 -30.40 -54.46 -31.44
CA LEU A 51 -31.39 -54.78 -32.49
C LEU A 51 -32.49 -55.73 -31.99
N GLU A 52 -33.71 -55.45 -32.45
CA GLU A 52 -34.97 -56.20 -32.23
C GLU A 52 -35.52 -56.17 -30.78
N ALA A 53 -36.82 -56.19 -30.47
CA ALA A 53 -38.13 -56.07 -31.14
C ALA A 53 -39.16 -56.46 -30.04
N ALA A 54 -40.45 -56.16 -30.04
CA ALA A 54 -41.34 -55.22 -30.74
C ALA A 54 -42.71 -55.24 -29.99
N LEU A 55 -43.73 -54.55 -30.53
CA LEU A 55 -45.17 -54.63 -30.16
C LEU A 55 -45.53 -53.90 -28.84
N GLN A 56 -46.67 -53.22 -28.65
CA GLN A 56 -47.79 -52.71 -29.48
C GLN A 56 -48.49 -51.60 -28.62
N LYS A 57 -49.49 -50.78 -28.98
CA LYS A 57 -50.49 -50.71 -30.08
C LYS A 57 -51.14 -49.29 -30.07
N THR A 58 -51.59 -48.76 -31.23
CA THR A 58 -52.79 -47.88 -31.49
C THR A 58 -53.11 -46.67 -30.56
N GLN A 59 -53.59 -45.50 -31.01
CA GLN A 59 -54.51 -45.21 -32.13
C GLN A 59 -54.58 -43.69 -32.50
N THR A 60 -54.85 -43.39 -33.78
CA THR A 60 -55.58 -42.22 -34.36
C THR A 60 -55.04 -40.77 -34.28
N ASP A 61 -54.72 -40.23 -35.47
CA ASP A 61 -54.86 -38.87 -36.04
C ASP A 61 -54.94 -37.59 -35.16
N GLN A 62 -54.17 -36.56 -35.55
CA GLN A 62 -54.66 -35.41 -36.36
C GLN A 62 -53.45 -34.59 -36.90
N LEU A 63 -53.64 -33.84 -37.99
CA LEU A 63 -52.56 -33.21 -38.77
C LEU A 63 -52.07 -31.88 -38.15
N SER A 64 -50.77 -31.60 -38.26
CA SER A 64 -50.25 -30.36 -38.87
C SER A 64 -48.72 -30.38 -39.01
N THR A 65 -48.23 -30.15 -40.22
CA THR A 65 -46.80 -30.04 -40.55
C THR A 65 -46.37 -28.57 -40.52
N LEU A 66 -45.43 -28.20 -39.64
CA LEU A 66 -44.67 -26.94 -39.77
C LEU A 66 -43.18 -27.18 -39.49
N SER A 67 -42.35 -26.45 -40.24
CA SER A 67 -40.92 -26.71 -40.42
C SER A 67 -40.07 -26.15 -39.29
N LEU A 68 -39.10 -26.92 -38.81
CA LEU A 68 -38.19 -26.50 -37.73
C LEU A 68 -37.03 -25.60 -38.22
N ALA A 69 -37.25 -24.83 -39.30
CA ALA A 69 -36.22 -24.07 -40.01
C ALA A 69 -36.35 -22.53 -39.86
N ASP A 70 -37.51 -22.01 -39.47
CA ASP A 70 -37.76 -20.55 -39.43
C ASP A 70 -37.23 -19.86 -38.15
N GLN A 71 -37.08 -20.56 -37.02
CA GLN A 71 -36.69 -19.93 -35.74
C GLN A 71 -35.19 -19.57 -35.64
N ALA A 72 -34.36 -19.96 -36.62
CA ALA A 72 -32.94 -19.59 -36.63
C ALA A 72 -32.67 -18.22 -37.28
N HIS A 73 -33.57 -17.73 -38.13
CA HIS A 73 -33.32 -16.52 -38.93
C HIS A 73 -33.74 -15.20 -38.25
N ASP A 74 -34.60 -15.25 -37.24
CA ASP A 74 -35.01 -14.05 -36.47
C ASP A 74 -33.89 -13.49 -35.56
N ILE A 75 -32.98 -14.34 -35.08
CA ILE A 75 -31.96 -13.95 -34.09
C ILE A 75 -30.86 -13.11 -34.73
N ASP A 76 -30.36 -13.53 -35.90
CA ASP A 76 -29.30 -12.82 -36.63
C ASP A 76 -29.82 -11.50 -37.23
N ALA A 77 -31.10 -11.44 -37.62
CA ALA A 77 -31.73 -10.21 -38.12
C ALA A 77 -31.81 -9.12 -37.02
N TYR A 78 -32.16 -9.51 -35.78
CA TYR A 78 -32.20 -8.59 -34.65
C TYR A 78 -30.83 -7.99 -34.30
N MET A 79 -29.74 -8.75 -34.49
CA MET A 79 -28.37 -8.30 -34.25
C MET A 79 -27.84 -7.33 -35.33
N ALA A 80 -28.54 -7.17 -36.45
CA ALA A 80 -28.11 -6.33 -37.58
C ALA A 80 -28.79 -4.95 -37.64
N GLU A 81 -29.92 -4.74 -36.95
CA GLU A 81 -30.68 -3.47 -37.00
C GLU A 81 -30.39 -2.48 -35.84
N GLN A 82 -29.57 -2.85 -34.84
CA GLN A 82 -29.02 -1.88 -33.89
C GLN A 82 -27.84 -1.13 -34.51
N GLY A 83 -28.18 -0.28 -35.48
CA GLY A 83 -27.26 0.60 -36.19
C GLY A 83 -26.58 1.64 -35.28
N GLU A 84 -25.41 2.05 -35.73
CA GLU A 84 -24.46 2.96 -35.09
C GLU A 84 -24.98 4.41 -34.96
N ASP A 85 -25.90 4.67 -34.02
CA ASP A 85 -26.37 6.04 -33.73
C ASP A 85 -25.43 6.81 -32.77
N GLU A 86 -24.94 7.96 -33.26
CA GLU A 86 -24.26 9.07 -32.57
C GLU A 86 -23.12 8.77 -31.58
N ILE A 87 -21.91 8.58 -32.13
CA ILE A 87 -20.66 8.87 -31.40
C ILE A 87 -20.52 10.39 -31.20
N SER A 88 -21.05 10.89 -30.08
CA SER A 88 -20.63 12.18 -29.53
C SER A 88 -19.13 12.17 -29.21
N PRO A 89 -18.38 13.28 -29.41
CA PRO A 89 -16.93 13.30 -29.24
C PRO A 89 -16.53 13.11 -27.77
N ALA A 90 -16.18 11.89 -27.41
CA ALA A 90 -15.85 11.51 -26.05
C ALA A 90 -14.53 12.15 -25.57
N LEU A 91 -14.57 12.61 -24.31
CA LEU A 91 -13.44 13.08 -23.53
C LEU A 91 -12.35 11.99 -23.38
N PRO A 92 -11.08 12.36 -23.10
CA PRO A 92 -9.97 11.41 -23.08
C PRO A 92 -10.16 10.28 -22.06
N ALA A 93 -9.61 9.11 -22.41
CA ALA A 93 -9.82 7.83 -21.75
C ALA A 93 -9.74 7.88 -20.22
N GLN A 94 -10.85 7.53 -19.57
CA GLN A 94 -10.85 7.12 -18.17
C GLN A 94 -10.46 5.64 -18.10
N THR A 95 -9.37 5.36 -17.39
CA THR A 95 -9.02 4.00 -16.96
C THR A 95 -10.18 3.43 -16.12
N PRO A 96 -10.59 2.16 -16.28
CA PRO A 96 -11.61 1.59 -15.42
C PRO A 96 -11.13 1.58 -13.95
N GLU A 97 -11.88 2.21 -13.06
CA GLU A 97 -11.72 2.19 -11.59
C GLU A 97 -12.68 1.14 -11.00
N PRO A 98 -12.22 -0.09 -10.66
CA PRO A 98 -13.08 -1.16 -10.17
C PRO A 98 -13.08 -1.23 -8.63
N THR A 99 -12.86 -0.11 -7.94
CA THR A 99 -12.52 -0.10 -6.52
C THR A 99 -13.72 -0.15 -5.57
N GLN A 100 -14.91 0.34 -5.96
CA GLN A 100 -16.01 0.53 -5.01
C GLN A 100 -16.60 -0.78 -4.42
N ASN A 101 -16.69 -1.86 -5.21
CA ASN A 101 -17.46 -3.06 -4.85
C ASN A 101 -16.64 -4.26 -4.34
N MET A 102 -15.38 -4.05 -3.95
CA MET A 102 -14.49 -5.11 -3.45
C MET A 102 -14.93 -5.66 -2.08
N ALA A 103 -14.77 -6.96 -1.85
CA ALA A 103 -15.04 -7.57 -0.54
C ALA A 103 -13.97 -7.18 0.50
N PRO A 104 -14.25 -7.16 1.82
CA PRO A 104 -13.28 -6.67 2.82
C PRO A 104 -11.94 -7.41 2.82
N ALA A 105 -11.95 -8.75 2.69
CA ALA A 105 -10.73 -9.55 2.56
C ALA A 105 -9.95 -9.26 1.25
N GLU A 106 -10.66 -8.91 0.17
CA GLU A 106 -10.07 -8.51 -1.09
C GLU A 106 -9.40 -7.13 -0.97
N ARG A 107 -10.07 -6.16 -0.32
CA ARG A 107 -9.51 -4.84 0.04
C ARG A 107 -8.22 -5.00 0.85
N LEU A 108 -8.21 -5.88 1.86
CA LEU A 108 -7.01 -6.20 2.64
C LEU A 108 -5.87 -6.69 1.74
N SER A 109 -6.12 -7.72 0.91
CA SER A 109 -5.09 -8.30 0.04
C SER A 109 -4.54 -7.31 -1.00
N PHE A 110 -5.39 -6.43 -1.53
CA PHE A 110 -4.98 -5.37 -2.45
C PHE A 110 -4.04 -4.37 -1.76
N VAL A 111 -4.43 -3.87 -0.59
CA VAL A 111 -3.66 -2.89 0.17
C VAL A 111 -2.32 -3.47 0.65
N GLU A 112 -2.29 -4.72 1.13
CA GLU A 112 -1.05 -5.39 1.51
C GLU A 112 -0.11 -5.56 0.31
N LYS A 113 -0.62 -6.03 -0.83
CA LYS A 113 0.15 -6.18 -2.08
C LYS A 113 0.76 -4.84 -2.54
N GLU A 114 -0.01 -3.76 -2.47
CA GLU A 114 0.44 -2.44 -2.89
C GLU A 114 1.44 -1.83 -1.89
N LYS A 115 1.27 -2.04 -0.57
CA LYS A 115 2.23 -1.60 0.46
C LYS A 115 3.60 -2.30 0.37
N GLN A 116 3.66 -3.51 -0.19
CA GLN A 116 4.91 -4.25 -0.40
C GLN A 116 5.74 -3.75 -1.61
N LYS A 117 5.24 -2.77 -2.38
CA LYS A 117 6.03 -2.16 -3.45
C LYS A 117 7.16 -1.31 -2.87
N PRO A 118 8.38 -1.35 -3.45
CA PRO A 118 9.46 -0.46 -3.05
C PRO A 118 9.07 0.99 -3.35
N MET A 119 9.49 1.92 -2.48
CA MET A 119 9.34 3.36 -2.70
C MET A 119 10.29 3.84 -3.81
N GLU A 120 9.78 4.57 -4.82
CA GLU A 120 10.62 5.20 -5.83
C GLU A 120 10.86 6.69 -5.54
N ILE A 121 12.07 7.19 -5.78
CA ILE A 121 12.44 8.59 -5.49
C ILE A 121 11.56 9.55 -6.30
N GLY A 122 10.90 10.48 -5.60
CA GLY A 122 9.99 11.45 -6.19
C GLY A 122 8.51 11.06 -6.10
N GLU A 123 8.18 9.83 -5.75
CA GLU A 123 6.80 9.42 -5.49
C GLU A 123 6.17 10.15 -4.30
N THR A 124 4.84 10.12 -4.25
CA THR A 124 4.05 10.60 -3.11
C THR A 124 3.38 9.42 -2.42
N TRP A 125 3.65 9.28 -1.13
CA TRP A 125 3.03 8.32 -0.23
C TRP A 125 2.27 9.06 0.87
N TYR A 126 1.42 8.35 1.59
CA TYR A 126 0.53 8.92 2.59
C TYR A 126 0.75 8.24 3.94
N LEU A 127 0.66 9.05 5.00
CA LEU A 127 0.71 8.57 6.38
C LEU A 127 -0.71 8.21 6.83
N VAL A 128 -0.83 7.03 7.45
CA VAL A 128 -2.05 6.51 8.06
C VAL A 128 -1.75 6.24 9.52
N SER A 129 -2.63 6.70 10.42
CA SER A 129 -2.60 6.33 11.84
C SER A 129 -2.56 4.81 12.01
N SER A 130 -1.62 4.30 12.82
CA SER A 130 -1.65 2.90 13.23
C SER A 130 -2.93 2.52 13.99
N SER A 131 -3.56 3.49 14.67
CA SER A 131 -4.82 3.30 15.40
C SER A 131 -6.02 3.12 14.46
N TRP A 132 -6.06 3.85 13.34
CA TRP A 132 -7.05 3.61 12.29
C TRP A 132 -6.75 2.32 11.51
N TRP A 133 -5.48 2.12 11.11
CA TRP A 133 -5.03 0.95 10.33
C TRP A 133 -5.31 -0.39 11.02
N LYS A 134 -5.05 -0.50 12.33
CA LYS A 134 -5.34 -1.72 13.11
C LYS A 134 -6.84 -2.05 13.14
N ARG A 135 -7.70 -1.03 13.33
CA ARG A 135 -9.16 -1.17 13.25
C ARG A 135 -9.61 -1.60 11.86
N TRP A 136 -9.06 -0.98 10.81
CA TRP A 136 -9.36 -1.31 9.42
C TRP A 136 -8.97 -2.75 9.07
N ARG A 137 -7.76 -3.19 9.41
CA ARG A 137 -7.34 -4.60 9.23
C ARG A 137 -8.28 -5.56 9.94
N LYS A 138 -8.61 -5.28 11.20
CA LYS A 138 -9.48 -6.13 12.02
C LYS A 138 -10.87 -6.32 11.39
N ALA A 139 -11.50 -5.24 10.94
CA ALA A 139 -12.77 -5.29 10.21
C ALA A 139 -12.67 -6.08 8.89
N CYS A 140 -11.56 -5.94 8.15
CA CYS A 140 -11.36 -6.68 6.91
C CYS A 140 -11.05 -8.18 7.11
N THR A 141 -10.49 -8.56 8.26
CA THR A 141 -10.14 -9.95 8.59
C THR A 141 -11.26 -10.67 9.35
N GLY A 142 -12.17 -9.93 9.99
CA GLY A 142 -13.24 -10.49 10.82
C GLY A 142 -12.74 -11.05 12.17
N GLU A 143 -11.57 -10.60 12.64
CA GLU A 143 -11.01 -11.06 13.92
C GLU A 143 -11.71 -10.35 15.10
N GLU A 144 -12.29 -11.15 16.00
CA GLU A 144 -12.85 -10.67 17.27
C GLU A 144 -11.82 -10.92 18.39
N ASP A 145 -11.40 -9.84 19.05
CA ASP A 145 -10.54 -9.88 20.23
C ASP A 145 -11.30 -9.36 21.48
N LYS A 146 -10.56 -9.13 22.57
CA LYS A 146 -11.14 -8.65 23.86
C LYS A 146 -11.74 -7.25 23.79
N GLU A 147 -11.48 -6.50 22.72
CA GLU A 147 -11.94 -5.14 22.47
C GLU A 147 -13.21 -5.11 21.59
N GLY A 148 -13.76 -6.29 21.25
CA GLY A 148 -15.03 -6.47 20.52
C GLY A 148 -14.84 -6.67 19.01
N ALA A 149 -15.92 -7.00 18.30
CA ALA A 149 -15.94 -6.97 16.85
C ALA A 149 -15.88 -5.52 16.36
N VAL A 150 -15.08 -5.23 15.33
CA VAL A 150 -15.11 -3.94 14.62
C VAL A 150 -15.76 -4.20 13.27
N THR A 151 -16.94 -3.65 13.04
CA THR A 151 -17.61 -3.78 11.74
C THR A 151 -17.07 -2.73 10.75
N GLU A 152 -17.11 -3.03 9.44
CA GLU A 152 -16.67 -2.06 8.44
C GLU A 152 -17.55 -0.79 8.44
N GLN A 153 -18.80 -0.91 8.87
CA GLN A 153 -19.76 0.20 9.03
C GLN A 153 -19.36 1.18 10.15
N GLU A 154 -18.50 0.77 11.09
CA GLU A 154 -17.94 1.64 12.14
C GLU A 154 -16.65 2.34 11.69
N LEU A 155 -16.08 1.96 10.55
CA LEU A 155 -14.92 2.63 9.97
C LEU A 155 -15.35 3.91 9.26
N GLY A 156 -15.21 5.03 9.95
CA GLY A 156 -15.21 6.34 9.32
C GLY A 156 -13.95 6.62 8.48
N PRO A 157 -13.85 7.83 7.89
CA PRO A 157 -12.68 8.27 7.13
C PRO A 157 -11.37 8.08 7.90
N VAL A 158 -10.25 8.07 7.18
CA VAL A 158 -8.91 7.91 7.80
C VAL A 158 -8.67 9.04 8.82
N ASP A 159 -8.63 8.67 10.09
CA ASP A 159 -8.33 9.56 11.20
C ASP A 159 -6.83 9.55 11.46
N ASN A 160 -6.19 10.69 11.21
CA ASN A 160 -4.75 10.92 11.40
C ASN A 160 -4.47 11.86 12.59
N SER A 161 -5.48 12.16 13.42
CA SER A 161 -5.34 13.13 14.53
C SER A 161 -4.30 12.71 15.56
N ASP A 162 -4.08 11.41 15.77
CA ASP A 162 -3.07 10.88 16.68
C ASP A 162 -1.63 11.00 16.16
N LEU A 163 -1.41 11.36 14.90
CA LEU A 163 -0.10 11.68 14.33
C LEU A 163 0.29 13.15 14.51
N LEU A 164 -0.65 13.99 14.97
CA LEU A 164 -0.50 15.45 15.01
C LEU A 164 -0.32 16.00 16.43
N GLU A 165 0.35 17.14 16.51
CA GLU A 165 0.41 17.98 17.71
C GLU A 165 -0.76 18.97 17.72
N SER A 166 -0.95 19.70 18.83
CA SER A 166 -2.08 20.62 19.01
C SER A 166 -2.13 21.80 18.03
N ASP A 167 -1.03 22.08 17.33
CA ASP A 167 -0.92 23.10 16.28
C ASP A 167 -1.17 22.54 14.86
N GLY A 168 -1.44 21.24 14.73
CA GLY A 168 -1.61 20.55 13.45
C GLY A 168 -0.30 20.13 12.78
N SER A 169 0.85 20.32 13.43
CA SER A 169 2.14 19.81 12.93
C SER A 169 2.30 18.30 13.21
N LEU A 170 3.18 17.63 12.47
CA LEU A 170 3.41 16.19 12.60
C LEU A 170 4.34 15.89 13.79
N LYS A 171 3.86 15.10 14.77
CA LYS A 171 4.55 14.73 16.03
C LYS A 171 6.01 14.36 15.83
N GLN A 172 6.94 15.02 16.55
CA GLN A 172 8.38 14.93 16.27
C GLN A 172 8.92 13.48 16.13
N VAL A 173 8.48 12.57 16.98
CA VAL A 173 8.84 11.15 16.97
C VAL A 173 7.65 10.32 16.51
N LEU A 174 7.83 9.58 15.41
CA LEU A 174 6.88 8.61 14.87
C LEU A 174 7.68 7.41 14.32
N PHE A 175 7.26 6.20 14.66
CA PHE A 175 7.86 4.96 14.20
C PHE A 175 6.89 4.19 13.27
N GLU A 176 7.42 3.73 12.13
CA GLU A 176 6.67 2.91 11.18
C GLU A 176 6.23 1.58 11.84
N GLY A 177 4.98 1.17 11.60
CA GLY A 177 4.38 -0.05 12.17
C GLY A 177 4.01 0.04 13.65
N MET A 178 4.38 1.12 14.35
CA MET A 178 3.99 1.38 15.75
C MET A 178 2.96 2.51 15.84
N ASP A 179 3.35 3.69 15.38
CA ASP A 179 2.55 4.93 15.41
C ASP A 179 1.91 5.20 14.04
N VAL A 180 2.67 4.98 12.96
CA VAL A 180 2.29 5.35 11.59
C VAL A 180 2.51 4.20 10.62
N GLU A 181 1.66 4.10 9.62
CA GLU A 181 1.80 3.19 8.48
C GLU A 181 1.89 4.02 7.19
N TYR A 182 2.79 3.64 6.28
CA TYR A 182 2.94 4.30 5.00
C TYR A 182 2.19 3.55 3.91
N VAL A 183 1.42 4.28 3.10
CA VAL A 183 0.68 3.70 1.98
C VAL A 183 0.94 4.46 0.67
N PRO A 184 0.99 3.78 -0.48
CA PRO A 184 1.13 4.44 -1.78
C PRO A 184 -0.15 5.21 -2.16
N GLN A 185 -0.03 6.13 -3.11
CA GLN A 185 -1.11 7.04 -3.52
C GLN A 185 -2.40 6.35 -3.98
N ASN A 186 -2.30 5.19 -4.63
CA ASN A 186 -3.46 4.43 -5.07
C ASN A 186 -4.23 3.81 -3.88
N VAL A 187 -3.54 3.27 -2.87
CA VAL A 187 -4.16 2.79 -1.62
C VAL A 187 -4.85 3.95 -0.89
N TRP A 188 -4.22 5.13 -0.83
CA TRP A 188 -4.86 6.31 -0.24
C TRP A 188 -6.13 6.73 -0.98
N ARG A 189 -6.12 6.70 -2.32
CA ARG A 189 -7.32 6.92 -3.14
C ARG A 189 -8.39 5.87 -2.82
N SER A 190 -8.03 4.59 -2.72
CA SER A 190 -8.97 3.52 -2.35
C SER A 190 -9.60 3.75 -0.97
N PHE A 191 -8.82 4.12 0.05
CA PHE A 191 -9.36 4.49 1.36
C PHE A 191 -10.31 5.69 1.30
N THR A 192 -9.98 6.70 0.50
CA THR A 192 -10.87 7.85 0.26
C THR A 192 -12.19 7.43 -0.38
N ILE A 193 -12.15 6.47 -1.32
CA ILE A 193 -13.34 5.94 -2.01
C ILE A 193 -14.19 5.05 -1.09
N TRP A 194 -13.58 4.25 -0.22
CA TRP A 194 -14.28 3.29 0.64
C TRP A 194 -14.84 3.92 1.92
N TYR A 195 -14.10 4.85 2.54
CA TYR A 195 -14.40 5.37 3.88
C TYR A 195 -14.64 6.88 3.91
N GLY A 196 -14.44 7.58 2.79
CA GLY A 196 -14.63 9.03 2.66
C GLY A 196 -13.35 9.85 2.85
N GLU A 197 -13.46 11.17 2.65
CA GLU A 197 -12.32 12.09 2.74
C GLU A 197 -11.78 12.22 4.17
N ALA A 198 -10.47 11.95 4.33
CA ALA A 198 -9.77 12.10 5.59
C ALA A 198 -9.70 13.58 6.03
N PRO A 199 -10.08 13.93 7.28
CA PRO A 199 -10.02 15.31 7.75
C PRO A 199 -8.59 15.90 7.75
N GLN A 200 -7.56 15.05 7.85
CA GLN A 200 -6.15 15.43 7.69
C GLN A 200 -5.44 14.47 6.73
N THR A 201 -5.25 14.94 5.49
CA THR A 201 -4.45 14.23 4.47
C THR A 201 -2.96 14.51 4.66
N LEU A 202 -2.17 13.47 4.95
CA LEU A 202 -0.75 13.57 5.27
C LEU A 202 0.13 12.97 4.15
N ALA A 203 0.13 13.63 2.99
CA ALA A 203 0.99 13.28 1.86
C ALA A 203 2.47 13.65 2.15
N ARG A 204 3.41 12.78 1.76
CA ARG A 204 4.87 12.98 1.89
C ARG A 204 5.60 12.45 0.65
N ARG A 205 6.69 13.11 0.28
CA ARG A 205 7.52 12.77 -0.89
C ARG A 205 8.60 11.76 -0.50
N VAL A 206 8.88 10.80 -1.37
CA VAL A 206 10.05 9.92 -1.26
C VAL A 206 11.29 10.69 -1.72
N VAL A 207 12.32 10.73 -0.87
CA VAL A 207 13.61 11.39 -1.12
C VAL A 207 14.78 10.42 -0.89
N PRO A 208 15.92 10.61 -1.58
CA PRO A 208 17.13 9.86 -1.29
C PRO A 208 17.70 10.25 0.07
N ARG A 209 18.06 9.27 0.90
CA ARG A 209 18.74 9.46 2.18
C ARG A 209 20.13 8.81 2.19
N GLY A 210 21.09 9.53 2.78
CA GLY A 210 22.45 9.07 2.97
C GLY A 210 23.24 8.91 1.67
N ALA A 211 24.48 8.43 1.77
CA ALA A 211 25.38 8.28 0.62
C ALA A 211 24.93 7.19 -0.38
N ALA A 212 24.05 6.28 0.04
CA ALA A 212 23.50 5.21 -0.80
C ALA A 212 22.25 5.62 -1.60
N ASN A 213 21.72 6.84 -1.40
CA ASN A 213 20.44 7.30 -1.97
C ASN A 213 19.27 6.36 -1.64
N GLU A 214 19.20 5.88 -0.39
CA GLU A 214 18.12 5.00 0.06
C GLU A 214 16.77 5.75 -0.01
N PRO A 215 15.74 5.23 -0.70
CA PRO A 215 14.45 5.91 -0.82
C PRO A 215 13.73 5.91 0.54
N THR A 216 13.47 7.09 1.09
CA THR A 216 12.77 7.26 2.38
C THR A 216 11.79 8.42 2.33
N LEU A 217 10.75 8.41 3.17
CA LEU A 217 9.81 9.53 3.23
C LEU A 217 10.37 10.75 3.95
N GLU A 218 10.27 11.91 3.31
CA GLU A 218 10.58 13.20 3.91
C GLU A 218 9.44 13.66 4.81
N LEU A 219 9.36 13.12 6.04
CA LEU A 219 8.27 13.43 6.97
C LEU A 219 8.18 14.92 7.35
N ARG A 220 9.31 15.63 7.30
CA ARG A 220 9.45 17.07 7.58
C ARG A 220 10.42 17.70 6.57
N PRO A 221 9.92 18.36 5.52
CA PRO A 221 10.76 19.10 4.59
C PRO A 221 11.46 20.29 5.28
N PRO A 222 12.70 20.64 4.87
CA PRO A 222 13.40 21.81 5.39
C PRO A 222 12.66 23.16 5.19
N SER A 223 12.50 23.91 6.28
CA SER A 223 11.99 25.29 6.26
C SER A 223 13.14 26.32 6.32
N PHE A 224 13.16 27.27 5.40
CA PHE A 224 14.20 28.30 5.26
C PHE A 224 13.66 29.69 5.56
N LYS A 225 14.36 30.45 6.42
CA LYS A 225 14.04 31.86 6.71
C LYS A 225 14.71 32.78 5.70
N VAL A 226 13.94 33.32 4.77
CA VAL A 226 14.45 34.21 3.72
C VAL A 226 14.53 35.66 4.22
N LEU A 227 15.70 36.27 4.06
CA LEU A 227 16.01 37.64 4.46
C LEU A 227 16.58 38.43 3.27
N ARG A 228 16.17 39.68 3.11
CA ARG A 228 16.71 40.58 2.08
C ARG A 228 17.98 41.26 2.56
N LEU A 229 19.11 40.99 1.89
CA LEU A 229 20.34 41.76 2.10
C LEU A 229 20.21 43.16 1.47
N SER A 230 20.54 44.20 2.25
CA SER A 230 20.52 45.61 1.81
C SER A 230 21.83 46.31 2.18
N LYS A 231 22.21 47.36 1.42
CA LYS A 231 23.40 48.17 1.72
C LYS A 231 23.07 49.16 2.86
N PRO A 232 23.96 49.35 3.86
CA PRO A 232 23.64 50.12 5.07
C PRO A 232 23.32 51.61 4.83
N ARG A 233 23.73 52.20 3.68
CA ARG A 233 23.48 53.62 3.35
C ARG A 233 22.02 53.97 3.08
N SER A 234 21.10 53.00 3.03
CA SER A 234 19.65 53.23 2.88
C SER A 234 18.84 52.81 4.13
N ALA A 235 19.50 52.58 5.27
CA ALA A 235 18.84 52.12 6.50
C ALA A 235 17.98 53.21 7.20
N PHE A 236 17.87 54.40 6.63
CA PHE A 236 16.87 55.38 7.08
C PHE A 236 15.50 55.03 6.45
N ARG A 237 14.55 54.62 7.30
CA ARG A 237 13.12 54.37 7.02
C ARG A 237 12.73 53.00 6.42
N SER A 238 13.02 51.91 7.14
CA SER A 238 12.05 50.81 7.32
C SER A 238 12.34 50.08 8.64
N PRO A 239 11.51 50.18 9.70
CA PRO A 239 11.82 49.58 11.01
C PRO A 239 11.57 48.07 11.10
N THR A 240 11.04 47.43 10.05
CA THR A 240 10.71 46.01 10.03
C THR A 240 11.23 45.37 8.74
N SER A 241 12.33 44.62 8.85
CA SER A 241 12.76 43.70 7.79
C SER A 241 11.84 42.49 7.81
N THR A 242 10.88 42.44 6.90
CA THR A 242 9.93 41.33 6.79
C THR A 242 10.64 40.12 6.20
N PHE A 243 10.80 39.08 7.02
CA PHE A 243 11.25 37.77 6.56
C PHE A 243 10.05 36.95 6.09
N LYS A 244 10.31 35.95 5.25
CA LYS A 244 9.33 34.91 4.89
C LYS A 244 9.95 33.55 5.13
N TRP A 245 9.14 32.61 5.60
CA TRP A 245 9.50 31.21 5.55
C TRP A 245 9.15 30.66 4.16
N ILE A 246 10.03 29.81 3.62
CA ILE A 246 9.74 28.95 2.47
C ILE A 246 10.07 27.52 2.88
N GLU A 247 9.33 26.56 2.35
CA GLU A 247 9.55 25.13 2.59
C GLU A 247 9.86 24.46 1.26
N LEU A 248 10.90 23.63 1.23
CA LEU A 248 11.42 22.95 0.04
C LEU A 248 11.90 21.56 0.46
N SER A 249 11.92 20.61 -0.49
CA SER A 249 12.45 19.28 -0.23
C SER A 249 13.97 19.31 -0.08
N SER A 250 14.52 18.46 0.79
CA SER A 250 15.96 18.17 0.83
C SER A 250 16.50 17.58 -0.47
N SER A 251 15.62 17.06 -1.34
CA SER A 251 15.94 16.58 -2.69
C SER A 251 15.93 17.69 -3.77
N ASP A 252 15.47 18.90 -3.45
CA ASP A 252 15.35 19.98 -4.41
C ASP A 252 16.68 20.71 -4.68
N SER A 253 16.84 21.21 -5.91
CA SER A 253 18.10 21.86 -6.31
C SER A 253 18.29 23.23 -5.67
N MET A 254 19.57 23.61 -5.45
CA MET A 254 19.95 24.98 -5.05
C MET A 254 19.42 26.07 -6.01
N ALA A 255 19.21 25.73 -7.29
CA ALA A 255 18.59 26.64 -8.25
C ALA A 255 17.14 26.94 -7.87
N LEU A 256 16.34 25.91 -7.53
CA LEU A 256 14.96 26.06 -7.06
C LEU A 256 14.88 26.80 -5.72
N LEU A 257 15.80 26.53 -4.79
CA LEU A 257 15.92 27.31 -3.56
C LEU A 257 16.17 28.79 -3.85
N SER A 258 17.10 29.09 -4.76
CA SER A 258 17.46 30.47 -5.10
C SER A 258 16.33 31.24 -5.80
N SER A 259 15.59 30.59 -6.71
CA SER A 259 14.46 31.22 -7.41
C SER A 259 13.27 31.42 -6.49
N THR A 260 12.96 30.44 -5.63
CA THR A 260 11.89 30.53 -4.62
C THR A 260 12.19 31.64 -3.60
N ALA A 261 13.44 31.70 -3.10
CA ALA A 261 13.88 32.76 -2.19
C ALA A 261 13.85 34.15 -2.87
N ALA A 262 14.28 34.26 -4.14
CA ALA A 262 14.20 35.51 -4.90
C ALA A 262 12.74 35.97 -5.09
N GLY A 263 11.83 35.05 -5.43
CA GLY A 263 10.40 35.32 -5.55
C GLY A 263 9.77 35.78 -4.23
N ALA A 264 10.13 35.14 -3.11
CA ALA A 264 9.67 35.51 -1.78
C ALA A 264 10.03 36.98 -1.43
N VAL A 265 11.21 37.45 -1.83
CA VAL A 265 11.70 38.82 -1.57
C VAL A 265 11.27 39.83 -2.64
N GLY A 266 11.02 39.41 -3.88
CA GLY A 266 10.83 40.28 -5.04
C GLY A 266 9.48 40.99 -5.16
N GLY A 267 8.45 40.54 -4.43
CA GLY A 267 7.05 40.97 -4.59
C GLY A 267 6.67 42.39 -4.16
N SER A 268 7.55 43.38 -4.31
CA SER A 268 7.30 44.79 -3.94
C SER A 268 7.90 45.79 -4.93
N ARG A 269 7.61 45.60 -6.23
CA ARG A 269 7.68 46.66 -7.25
C ARG A 269 6.31 46.76 -7.94
N ARG A 270 5.51 47.73 -7.49
CA ARG A 270 4.56 48.46 -8.34
C ARG A 270 5.25 49.74 -8.80
#